data_AF-A0A512M5D9-F1
#
_entry.id   AF-A0A512M5D9-F1
#
_cell.length_a   1.000
_cell.length_b   1.000
_cell.length_c   1.000
_cell.angle_alpha   90.00
_cell.angle_beta   90.00
_cell.angle_gamma   90.00
#
_symmetry.space_group_name_H-M   'P 1'
#
loop_
_entity.id
_entity.type
_entity.pdbx_description
1 polymer ?
#
loop_
_entity_poly.entity_id
_entity_poly.type
_entity_poly.pdbx_seq_one_letter_code
_entity_poly.pdbx_strand_id
1 'polypeptide(L)'
;MISDTPAMTAGGMHGLSSVRERTARALLGERPLARLWHQIRHEWQFQRWLVLVEWLLLGGAALASLEEKPGTLADLTLTPAFFLALLITGRSVRADAPCNTDVMSHTRPVGRATVWGAKVLFFTFTLLLPFVVQALPQFRGFSFGAVEWFGVVMGTLLPAAVLGTLTAVLLSHARSMRESTALGFLALVLITGLVVAMANLSDDNDKMLCGAGVAAVMLIFSALTSWWLLSVRTSRCLSLACLLLGGATACALPFAWGWGWDWRQVPRLAYTATPLSLHIGSAPASGGQVLWPSLHLVGLPPDHVASVIALAPVSLEKAPWPPKGVISSDYTSVNTTTGMESQLPRWMTENHTEALAAHYPPGSLWLGYPVDDPRGPSLAGVLKHTLKTEPKAAEKPWRLRVAISRMHRVFSRPLGEAIREPMRVASPTPGCRLDFRLGMLDVPSYGGQILFAGRLEHRFPLLVPEGSHARIRPLGYLPQQNFMAVLHSPALGEVRVGQETEDPSSPDEPAVFFSGHSRRANFTLPHPRAQMDMTGLTLEKWVAESTLDLWWPEEKGTLDLEITAEQMAEALAAENKLRPISR
;
A
#
# COMPACT_ATOMS: atom_id res chain seq x y z
N MET A 1 16.26 -62.70 88.30
CA MET A 1 16.93 -61.39 88.39
C MET A 1 16.03 -60.36 87.76
N ILE A 2 15.63 -59.38 88.56
CA ILE A 2 14.80 -58.23 88.23
C ILE A 2 15.72 -57.16 87.64
N SER A 3 15.32 -56.49 86.54
CA SER A 3 15.60 -55.06 86.29
C SER A 3 14.79 -54.51 85.10
N ASP A 4 13.70 -53.85 85.45
CA ASP A 4 13.10 -52.61 84.93
C ASP A 4 13.61 -51.87 83.66
N THR A 5 12.63 -51.69 82.74
CA THR A 5 12.19 -50.44 82.02
C THR A 5 13.09 -49.72 80.99
N PRO A 6 12.58 -48.82 80.10
CA PRO A 6 11.19 -48.35 79.89
C PRO A 6 10.66 -48.36 78.42
N ALA A 7 9.35 -48.12 78.32
CA ALA A 7 8.61 -47.82 77.11
C ALA A 7 9.03 -46.49 76.45
N MET A 8 9.08 -46.47 75.11
CA MET A 8 9.17 -45.25 74.31
C MET A 8 7.96 -45.13 73.38
N THR A 9 7.32 -43.97 73.51
CA THR A 9 6.09 -43.47 72.91
C THR A 9 6.14 -43.37 71.39
N ALA A 10 5.10 -43.90 70.74
CA ALA A 10 4.73 -43.57 69.37
C ALA A 10 4.16 -42.14 69.32
N GLY A 11 4.92 -41.20 68.76
CA GLY A 11 4.48 -39.82 68.59
C GLY A 11 5.50 -39.04 67.77
N GLY A 12 5.36 -39.03 66.45
CA GLY A 12 6.27 -38.23 65.63
C GLY A 12 6.30 -38.54 64.13
N MET A 13 5.17 -38.79 63.47
CA MET A 13 5.15 -38.95 62.00
C MET A 13 3.96 -38.30 61.28
N HIS A 14 3.22 -37.40 61.95
CA HIS A 14 2.15 -36.60 61.31
C HIS A 14 2.52 -35.13 61.03
N GLY A 15 3.70 -34.66 61.46
CA GLY A 15 4.15 -33.28 61.24
C GLY A 15 4.73 -33.01 59.84
N LEU A 16 5.46 -33.97 59.27
CA LEU A 16 6.19 -33.80 58.00
C LEU A 16 5.30 -33.91 56.75
N SER A 17 4.17 -34.63 56.81
CA SER A 17 3.19 -34.66 55.73
C SER A 17 2.41 -33.35 55.65
N SER A 18 2.11 -32.72 56.79
CA SER A 18 1.33 -31.48 56.81
C SER A 18 2.13 -30.26 56.33
N VAL A 19 3.45 -30.22 56.55
CA VAL A 19 4.32 -29.14 56.03
C VAL A 19 4.58 -29.32 54.54
N ARG A 20 4.79 -30.56 54.04
CA ARG A 20 4.88 -30.85 52.59
C ARG A 20 3.57 -30.59 51.85
N GLU A 21 2.42 -30.91 52.45
CA GLU A 21 1.12 -30.59 51.86
C GLU A 21 0.81 -29.09 51.92
N ARG A 22 1.24 -28.36 52.95
CA ARG A 22 1.07 -26.90 52.99
C ARG A 22 2.01 -26.18 52.04
N THR A 23 3.25 -26.64 51.83
CA THR A 23 4.12 -26.10 50.77
C THR A 23 3.65 -26.50 49.38
N ALA A 24 3.16 -27.72 49.17
CA ALA A 24 2.53 -28.12 47.91
C ALA A 24 1.25 -27.32 47.63
N ARG A 25 0.40 -27.04 48.64
CA ARG A 25 -0.77 -26.17 48.50
C ARG A 25 -0.42 -24.69 48.33
N ALA A 26 0.66 -24.20 48.95
CA ALA A 26 1.17 -22.84 48.73
C ALA A 26 1.76 -22.68 47.31
N LEU A 27 2.45 -23.69 46.80
CA LEU A 27 2.93 -23.74 45.41
C LEU A 27 1.78 -23.95 44.40
N LEU A 28 0.75 -24.70 44.77
CA LEU A 28 -0.49 -24.85 43.97
C LEU A 28 -1.35 -23.57 43.97
N GLY A 29 -1.20 -22.70 44.98
CA GLY A 29 -1.84 -21.39 45.09
C GLY A 29 -1.12 -20.26 44.33
N GLU A 30 0.06 -20.51 43.76
CA GLU A 30 0.70 -19.53 42.87
C GLU A 30 -0.12 -19.35 41.61
N ARG A 31 -0.60 -18.11 41.42
CA ARG A 31 -1.45 -17.70 40.31
C ARG A 31 -0.86 -18.20 38.99
N PRO A 32 -1.67 -18.75 38.06
CA PRO A 32 -1.18 -19.28 36.77
C PRO A 32 -0.31 -18.27 35.99
N LEU A 33 -0.55 -16.97 36.19
CA LEU A 33 0.24 -15.88 35.65
C LEU A 33 1.69 -15.84 36.16
N ALA A 34 1.95 -16.17 37.44
CA ALA A 34 3.29 -16.18 38.01
C ALA A 34 4.16 -17.30 37.39
N ARG A 35 3.56 -18.47 37.18
CA ARG A 35 4.22 -19.60 36.51
C ARG A 35 4.51 -19.30 35.03
N LEU A 36 3.55 -18.69 34.35
CA LEU A 36 3.70 -18.23 32.97
C LEU A 36 4.84 -17.21 32.85
N TRP A 37 4.85 -16.19 33.72
CA TRP A 37 5.88 -15.16 33.76
C TRP A 37 7.27 -15.72 34.07
N HIS A 38 7.35 -16.64 35.04
CA HIS A 38 8.61 -17.33 35.35
C HIS A 38 9.18 -18.06 34.12
N GLN A 39 8.32 -18.76 33.36
CA GLN A 39 8.75 -19.46 32.15
C GLN A 39 9.19 -18.48 31.05
N ILE A 40 8.47 -17.37 30.84
CA ILE A 40 8.88 -16.32 29.89
C ILE A 40 10.25 -15.75 30.27
N ARG A 41 10.46 -15.44 31.56
CA ARG A 41 11.75 -14.95 32.07
C ARG A 41 12.88 -15.94 31.83
N HIS A 42 12.61 -17.24 31.98
CA HIS A 42 13.59 -18.28 31.74
C HIS A 42 14.00 -18.36 30.26
N GLU A 43 13.02 -18.38 29.35
CA GLU A 43 13.29 -18.36 27.90
C GLU A 43 14.10 -17.11 27.49
N TRP A 44 13.70 -15.95 28.03
CA TRP A 44 14.42 -14.70 27.82
C TRP A 44 15.87 -14.78 28.29
N GLN A 45 16.13 -15.27 29.51
CA GLN A 45 17.50 -15.39 30.04
C GLN A 45 18.38 -16.31 29.19
N PHE A 46 17.82 -17.41 28.67
CA PHE A 46 18.57 -18.37 27.85
C PHE A 46 18.89 -17.84 26.45
N GLN A 47 18.06 -16.95 25.91
CA GLN A 47 18.15 -16.48 24.52
C GLN A 47 18.46 -14.98 24.39
N ARG A 48 18.67 -14.27 25.52
CA ARG A 48 18.78 -12.80 25.59
C ARG A 48 19.73 -12.18 24.57
N TRP A 49 20.86 -12.83 24.29
CA TRP A 49 21.86 -12.29 23.37
C TRP A 49 21.43 -12.44 21.91
N LEU A 50 20.79 -13.56 21.56
CA LEU A 50 20.24 -13.76 20.22
C LEU A 50 19.11 -12.77 19.97
N VAL A 51 18.19 -12.64 20.92
CA VAL A 51 17.09 -11.66 20.86
C VAL A 51 17.63 -10.24 20.78
N LEU A 52 18.65 -9.88 21.58
CA LEU A 52 19.25 -8.55 21.52
C LEU A 52 19.87 -8.26 20.14
N VAL A 53 20.61 -9.21 19.58
CA VAL A 53 21.22 -9.05 18.25
C VAL A 53 20.14 -8.89 17.17
N GLU A 54 19.06 -9.68 17.24
CA GLU A 54 17.91 -9.56 16.33
C GLU A 54 17.29 -8.16 16.40
N TRP A 55 17.02 -7.70 17.63
CA TRP A 55 16.45 -6.37 17.87
C TRP A 55 17.39 -5.25 17.41
N LEU A 56 18.71 -5.40 17.56
CA LEU A 56 19.69 -4.42 17.07
C LEU A 56 19.75 -4.40 15.54
N LEU A 57 19.68 -5.56 14.89
CA LEU A 57 19.65 -5.64 13.42
C LEU A 57 18.37 -5.00 12.86
N LEU A 58 17.22 -5.37 13.41
CA LEU A 58 15.91 -4.84 12.98
C LEU A 58 15.76 -3.35 13.35
N GLY A 59 16.21 -2.94 14.53
CA GLY A 59 16.24 -1.53 14.95
C GLY A 59 17.20 -0.69 14.12
N GLY A 60 18.37 -1.24 13.76
CA GLY A 60 19.30 -0.61 12.83
C GLY A 60 18.70 -0.46 11.43
N ALA A 61 18.00 -1.48 10.92
CA ALA A 61 17.27 -1.41 9.66
C ALA A 61 16.14 -0.35 9.70
N ALA A 62 15.43 -0.26 10.83
CA ALA A 62 14.40 0.75 11.06
C ALA A 62 14.97 2.17 11.06
N LEU A 63 16.11 2.38 11.73
CA LEU A 63 16.83 3.66 11.74
C LEU A 63 17.40 4.02 10.37
N ALA A 64 18.01 3.06 9.67
CA ALA A 64 18.50 3.28 8.31
C ALA A 64 17.36 3.63 7.34
N SER A 65 16.18 3.06 7.54
CA SER A 65 14.97 3.41 6.77
C SER A 65 14.51 4.84 7.05
N LEU A 66 14.77 5.38 8.25
CA LEU A 66 14.50 6.79 8.59
C LEU A 66 15.54 7.74 7.98
N GLU A 67 16.79 7.30 7.86
CA GLU A 67 17.91 8.07 7.27
C GLU A 67 17.96 8.03 5.73
N GLU A 68 17.04 7.31 5.08
CA GLU A 68 16.82 7.31 3.62
C GLU A 68 18.08 7.04 2.77
N LYS A 69 18.99 6.18 3.24
CA LYS A 69 20.03 5.62 2.37
C LYS A 69 19.42 4.50 1.53
N PRO A 70 19.22 4.69 0.20
CA PRO A 70 18.48 3.74 -0.60
C PRO A 70 19.15 2.35 -0.65
N GLY A 71 18.33 1.31 -0.46
CA GLY A 71 18.35 0.07 -1.23
C GLY A 71 19.43 -0.99 -0.95
N THR A 72 20.44 -0.75 -0.11
CA THR A 72 21.46 -1.80 0.13
C THR A 72 21.53 -2.28 1.57
N LEU A 73 21.37 -1.41 2.57
CA LEU A 73 21.48 -1.82 3.97
C LEU A 73 20.23 -2.53 4.52
N ALA A 74 19.03 -2.20 4.05
CA ALA A 74 17.79 -2.82 4.51
C ALA A 74 17.68 -4.30 4.07
N ASP A 75 17.99 -4.60 2.81
CA ASP A 75 17.91 -5.97 2.27
C ASP A 75 19.01 -6.89 2.85
N LEU A 76 20.19 -6.34 3.10
CA LEU A 76 21.29 -7.03 3.78
C LEU A 76 21.03 -7.31 5.27
N THR A 77 20.13 -6.57 5.91
CA THR A 77 19.83 -6.73 7.36
C THR A 77 18.59 -7.61 7.63
N LEU A 78 17.63 -7.66 6.71
CA LEU A 78 16.44 -8.50 6.82
C LEU A 78 16.77 -9.99 6.76
N THR A 79 17.64 -10.40 5.83
CA THR A 79 18.00 -11.82 5.64
C THR A 79 18.65 -12.43 6.90
N PRO A 80 19.66 -11.81 7.54
CA PRO A 80 20.19 -12.28 8.82
C PRO A 80 19.15 -12.32 9.95
N ALA A 81 18.24 -11.34 10.02
CA ALA A 81 17.20 -11.32 11.04
C ALA A 81 16.24 -12.52 10.91
N PHE A 82 15.85 -12.90 9.69
CA PHE A 82 15.04 -14.11 9.47
C PHE A 82 15.75 -15.39 9.92
N PHE A 83 17.05 -15.55 9.63
CA PHE A 83 17.82 -16.70 10.10
C PHE A 83 17.92 -16.74 11.63
N LEU A 84 18.08 -15.57 12.26
CA LEU A 84 18.16 -15.45 13.70
C LEU A 84 16.81 -15.79 14.36
N ALA A 85 15.69 -15.34 13.79
CA ALA A 85 14.34 -15.69 14.21
C ALA A 85 14.09 -17.21 14.15
N LEU A 86 14.51 -17.86 13.06
CA LEU A 86 14.43 -19.31 12.90
C LEU A 86 15.31 -20.05 13.91
N LEU A 87 16.51 -19.52 14.20
CA LEU A 87 17.41 -20.09 15.20
C LEU A 87 16.84 -19.97 16.62
N ILE A 88 16.28 -18.82 16.98
CA ILE A 88 15.60 -18.55 18.26
C ILE A 88 14.42 -19.52 18.42
N THR A 89 13.57 -19.61 17.39
CA THR A 89 12.44 -20.56 17.35
C THR A 89 12.94 -21.99 17.53
N GLY A 90 13.98 -22.38 16.79
CA GLY A 90 14.50 -23.74 16.82
C GLY A 90 15.15 -24.11 18.15
N ARG A 91 15.91 -23.21 18.77
CA ARG A 91 16.50 -23.44 20.10
C ARG A 91 15.41 -23.52 21.17
N SER A 92 14.42 -22.62 21.11
CA SER A 92 13.29 -22.63 22.04
C SER A 92 12.53 -23.95 21.97
N VAL A 93 12.10 -24.37 20.78
CA VAL A 93 11.30 -25.59 20.62
C VAL A 93 12.12 -26.85 20.95
N ARG A 94 13.39 -26.91 20.54
CA ARG A 94 14.27 -28.06 20.85
C ARG A 94 14.53 -28.25 22.33
N ALA A 95 14.57 -27.18 23.13
CA ALA A 95 14.79 -27.29 24.57
C ALA A 95 13.74 -28.20 25.25
N ASP A 96 12.52 -28.27 24.69
CA ASP A 96 11.41 -29.08 25.20
C ASP A 96 11.12 -30.32 24.37
N ALA A 97 11.87 -30.52 23.28
CA ALA A 97 11.65 -31.62 22.38
C ALA A 97 12.05 -32.94 23.07
N PRO A 98 11.32 -34.04 22.83
CA PRO A 98 11.62 -35.34 23.44
C PRO A 98 12.98 -35.93 23.04
N CYS A 99 13.63 -35.36 22.02
CA CYS A 99 14.98 -35.73 21.60
C CYS A 99 16.11 -35.06 22.41
N ASN A 100 15.77 -34.11 23.29
CA ASN A 100 16.74 -33.47 24.17
C ASN A 100 16.84 -34.26 25.48
N THR A 101 18.02 -34.76 25.82
CA THR A 101 18.26 -35.51 27.07
C THR A 101 18.28 -34.60 28.29
N ASP A 102 18.51 -33.30 28.09
CA ASP A 102 18.56 -32.27 29.14
C ASP A 102 17.17 -31.67 29.40
N VAL A 103 16.19 -32.52 29.75
CA VAL A 103 14.80 -32.11 29.98
C VAL A 103 14.67 -31.32 31.30
N MET A 104 15.18 -30.09 31.33
CA MET A 104 15.12 -29.17 32.47
C MET A 104 13.80 -28.38 32.55
N SER A 105 12.99 -28.37 31.49
CA SER A 105 11.73 -27.62 31.41
C SER A 105 10.51 -28.45 31.82
N HIS A 106 10.42 -29.72 31.41
CA HIS A 106 9.33 -30.63 31.83
C HIS A 106 9.54 -31.25 33.22
N THR A 107 10.68 -31.00 33.86
CA THR A 107 10.97 -31.40 35.25
C THR A 107 10.54 -30.37 36.28
N ARG A 108 10.11 -29.17 35.85
CA ARG A 108 9.54 -28.14 36.74
C ARG A 108 8.05 -28.43 37.01
N PRO A 109 7.51 -28.07 38.18
CA PRO A 109 6.08 -28.21 38.49
C PRO A 109 5.19 -27.20 37.72
N VAL A 110 5.51 -26.94 36.46
CA VAL A 110 4.80 -26.03 35.55
C VAL A 110 4.06 -26.91 34.55
N GLY A 111 2.74 -26.73 34.43
CA GLY A 111 1.93 -27.54 33.51
C GLY A 111 2.37 -27.34 32.06
N ARG A 112 2.33 -28.40 31.24
CA ARG A 112 2.71 -28.38 29.81
C ARG A 112 2.00 -27.28 29.00
N ALA A 113 0.74 -27.03 29.32
CA ALA A 113 -0.06 -25.94 28.74
C ALA A 113 0.53 -24.55 29.04
N THR A 114 1.01 -24.34 30.27
CA THR A 114 1.66 -23.09 30.69
C THR A 114 3.00 -22.91 30.00
N VAL A 115 3.77 -23.99 29.80
CA VAL A 115 5.03 -23.94 29.05
C VAL A 115 4.78 -23.57 27.59
N TRP A 116 3.82 -24.22 26.93
CA TRP A 116 3.44 -23.84 25.56
C TRP A 116 2.96 -22.40 25.46
N GLY A 117 2.08 -21.96 26.36
CA GLY A 117 1.56 -20.59 26.38
C GLY A 117 2.66 -19.55 26.60
N ALA A 118 3.64 -19.86 27.47
CA ALA A 118 4.81 -19.01 27.66
C ALA A 118 5.66 -18.89 26.39
N LYS A 119 5.79 -19.97 25.61
CA LYS A 119 6.54 -19.95 24.34
C LYS A 119 5.84 -19.19 23.24
N VAL A 120 4.52 -19.35 23.12
CA VAL A 120 3.72 -18.53 22.20
C VAL A 120 3.90 -17.05 22.53
N LEU A 121 3.73 -16.66 23.79
CA LEU A 121 3.92 -15.27 24.23
C LEU A 121 5.36 -14.79 24.01
N PHE A 122 6.35 -15.63 24.33
CA PHE A 122 7.75 -15.33 24.07
C PHE A 122 7.96 -15.01 22.58
N PHE A 123 7.51 -15.88 21.66
CA PHE A 123 7.62 -15.63 20.21
C PHE A 123 6.85 -14.39 19.76
N THR A 124 5.70 -14.08 20.35
CA THR A 124 4.97 -12.83 20.06
C THR A 124 5.83 -11.61 20.39
N PHE A 125 6.48 -11.59 21.55
CA PHE A 125 7.30 -10.44 21.96
C PHE A 125 8.69 -10.41 21.32
N THR A 126 9.32 -11.56 21.09
CA THR A 126 10.71 -11.61 20.63
C THR A 126 10.86 -11.64 19.12
N LEU A 127 9.89 -12.23 18.41
CA LEU A 127 9.94 -12.37 16.96
C LEU A 127 8.95 -11.42 16.29
N LEU A 128 7.66 -11.52 16.63
CA LEU A 128 6.62 -10.79 15.90
C LEU A 128 6.69 -9.27 16.11
N LEU A 129 6.85 -8.81 17.36
CA LEU A 129 6.86 -7.37 17.67
C LEU A 129 8.02 -6.61 16.98
N PRO A 130 9.28 -7.11 16.96
CA PRO A 130 10.37 -6.45 16.23
C PRO A 130 10.15 -6.30 14.74
N PHE A 131 9.57 -7.31 14.08
CA PHE A 131 9.23 -7.20 12.66
C PHE A 131 8.22 -6.07 12.41
N VAL A 132 7.21 -5.93 13.28
CA VAL A 132 6.27 -4.79 13.20
C VAL A 132 7.00 -3.47 13.40
N VAL A 133 7.83 -3.34 14.45
CA VAL A 133 8.59 -2.11 14.73
C VAL A 133 9.51 -1.72 13.57
N GLN A 134 10.11 -2.70 12.89
CA GLN A 134 10.95 -2.45 11.72
C GLN A 134 10.16 -2.02 10.49
N ALA A 135 8.94 -2.52 10.30
CA ALA A 135 8.09 -2.15 9.17
C ALA A 135 7.51 -0.73 9.30
N LEU A 136 7.11 -0.30 10.50
CA LEU A 136 6.39 0.97 10.69
C LEU A 136 7.04 2.22 10.06
N PRO A 137 8.37 2.46 10.18
CA PRO A 137 9.01 3.63 9.57
C PRO A 137 8.88 3.68 8.04
N GLN A 138 8.81 2.53 7.38
CA GLN A 138 8.72 2.40 5.92
C GLN A 138 7.38 2.88 5.36
N PHE A 139 6.36 2.95 6.21
CA PHE A 139 4.99 3.38 5.88
C PHE A 139 4.64 4.74 6.48
N ARG A 140 5.63 5.44 7.06
CA ARG A 140 5.43 6.79 7.56
C ARG A 140 5.22 7.77 6.40
N GLY A 141 4.21 8.62 6.51
CA GLY A 141 3.94 9.69 5.54
C GLY A 141 3.10 9.27 4.34
N PHE A 142 2.45 8.11 4.38
CA PHE A 142 1.53 7.62 3.33
C PHE A 142 0.04 7.89 3.63
N SER A 143 -0.27 8.85 4.53
CA SER A 143 -1.65 9.21 4.90
C SER A 143 -2.55 8.05 5.37
N PHE A 144 -1.95 7.00 5.96
CA PHE A 144 -2.69 5.83 6.44
C PHE A 144 -3.59 6.15 7.64
N GLY A 145 -4.85 5.70 7.54
CA GLY A 145 -5.79 5.64 8.64
C GLY A 145 -5.60 4.37 9.47
N ALA A 146 -6.52 4.15 10.42
CA ALA A 146 -6.44 3.01 11.34
C ALA A 146 -6.54 1.65 10.63
N VAL A 147 -7.33 1.57 9.56
CA VAL A 147 -7.54 0.32 8.81
C VAL A 147 -6.28 -0.03 8.02
N GLU A 148 -5.67 0.94 7.34
CA GLU A 148 -4.44 0.74 6.58
C GLU A 148 -3.28 0.39 7.53
N TRP A 149 -3.16 1.06 8.67
CA TRP A 149 -2.15 0.69 9.68
C TRP A 149 -2.36 -0.72 10.24
N PHE A 150 -3.62 -1.13 10.46
CA PHE A 150 -3.93 -2.51 10.82
C PHE A 150 -3.52 -3.48 9.71
N GLY A 151 -3.79 -3.12 8.45
CA GLY A 151 -3.34 -3.84 7.27
C GLY A 151 -1.82 -4.00 7.21
N VAL A 152 -1.07 -2.95 7.53
CA VAL A 152 0.40 -2.98 7.61
C VAL A 152 0.86 -3.96 8.68
N VAL A 153 0.32 -3.83 9.89
CA VAL A 153 0.67 -4.73 11.00
C VAL A 153 0.36 -6.18 10.65
N MET A 154 -0.83 -6.47 10.11
CA MET A 154 -1.22 -7.82 9.72
C MET A 154 -0.42 -8.35 8.52
N GLY A 155 -0.11 -7.50 7.54
CA GLY A 155 0.71 -7.84 6.37
C GLY A 155 2.12 -8.26 6.77
N THR A 156 2.68 -7.62 7.79
CA THR A 156 3.98 -8.00 8.38
C THR A 156 3.87 -9.24 9.28
N LEU A 157 2.82 -9.33 10.10
CA LEU A 157 2.66 -10.40 11.08
C LEU A 157 2.31 -11.75 10.45
N LEU A 158 1.47 -11.80 9.43
CA LEU A 158 0.97 -13.06 8.85
C LEU A 158 2.11 -13.94 8.30
N PRO A 159 3.02 -13.44 7.44
CA PRO A 159 4.15 -14.23 6.96
C PRO A 159 5.06 -14.69 8.11
N ALA A 160 5.36 -13.80 9.06
CA ALA A 160 6.20 -14.11 10.21
C ALA A 160 5.56 -15.15 11.15
N ALA A 161 4.24 -15.12 11.31
CA ALA A 161 3.50 -16.07 12.12
C ALA A 161 3.40 -17.44 11.43
N VAL A 162 3.12 -17.50 10.12
CA VAL A 162 3.15 -18.75 9.33
C VAL A 162 4.54 -19.38 9.45
N LEU A 163 5.59 -18.58 9.25
CA LEU A 163 7.00 -18.97 9.38
C LEU A 163 7.26 -19.59 10.76
N GLY A 164 7.06 -18.83 11.83
CA GLY A 164 7.40 -19.26 13.18
C GLY A 164 6.60 -20.47 13.65
N THR A 165 5.29 -20.51 13.35
CA THR A 165 4.43 -21.61 13.80
C THR A 165 4.68 -22.90 13.02
N LEU A 166 4.90 -22.84 11.71
CA LEU A 166 5.24 -24.03 10.90
C LEU A 166 6.60 -24.60 11.31
N THR A 167 7.61 -23.75 11.49
CA THR A 167 8.93 -24.17 11.99
C THR A 167 8.80 -24.82 13.37
N ALA A 168 8.02 -24.23 14.28
CA ALA A 168 7.80 -24.80 15.61
C ALA A 168 7.15 -26.19 15.57
N VAL A 169 6.13 -26.38 14.73
CA VAL A 169 5.47 -27.69 14.55
C VAL A 169 6.43 -28.73 13.98
N LEU A 170 7.15 -28.38 12.91
CA LEU A 170 8.08 -29.31 12.25
C LEU A 170 9.20 -29.74 13.20
N LEU A 171 9.80 -28.80 13.93
CA LEU A 171 10.85 -29.12 14.89
C LEU A 171 10.34 -29.92 16.08
N SER A 172 9.07 -29.71 16.50
CA SER A 172 8.43 -30.50 17.56
C SER A 172 8.18 -31.96 17.18
N HIS A 173 8.08 -32.27 15.87
CA HIS A 173 7.91 -33.64 15.39
C HIS A 173 9.22 -34.45 15.35
N ALA A 174 10.38 -33.79 15.42
CA ALA A 174 11.68 -34.45 15.36
C ALA A 174 11.88 -35.45 16.52
N ARG A 175 12.38 -36.63 16.21
CA ARG A 175 12.72 -37.68 17.20
C ARG A 175 14.21 -37.74 17.51
N SER A 176 15.03 -37.18 16.63
CA SER A 176 16.48 -37.11 16.78
C SER A 176 17.02 -35.74 16.37
N MET A 177 18.25 -35.43 16.77
CA MET A 177 18.92 -34.19 16.39
C MET A 177 19.12 -34.09 14.86
N ARG A 178 19.41 -35.22 14.20
CA ARG A 178 19.55 -35.28 12.73
C ARG A 178 18.23 -34.99 12.03
N GLU A 179 17.14 -35.60 12.49
CA GLU A 179 15.79 -35.31 11.98
C GLU A 179 15.40 -33.84 12.22
N SER A 180 15.74 -33.28 13.38
CA SER A 180 15.44 -31.88 13.69
C SER A 180 16.16 -30.92 12.76
N THR A 181 17.40 -31.22 12.38
CA THR A 181 18.15 -30.40 11.41
C THR A 181 17.56 -30.55 9.99
N ALA A 182 17.23 -31.77 9.57
CA ALA A 182 16.58 -32.01 8.28
C ALA A 182 15.21 -31.32 8.16
N LEU A 183 14.38 -31.39 9.21
CA LEU A 183 13.07 -30.73 9.27
C LEU A 183 13.21 -29.21 9.35
N GLY A 184 14.26 -28.68 10.00
CA GLY A 184 14.58 -27.26 9.98
C GLY A 184 14.94 -26.76 8.58
N PHE A 185 15.74 -27.53 7.83
CA PHE A 185 16.06 -27.21 6.44
C PHE A 185 14.83 -27.32 5.52
N LEU A 186 14.00 -28.35 5.70
CA LEU A 186 12.74 -28.49 4.98
C LEU A 186 11.81 -27.30 5.27
N ALA A 187 11.71 -26.87 6.52
CA ALA A 187 10.95 -25.68 6.90
C ALA A 187 11.45 -24.46 6.12
N LEU A 188 12.77 -24.21 6.13
CA LEU A 188 13.38 -23.11 5.37
C LEU A 188 13.04 -23.18 3.87
N VAL A 189 13.14 -24.35 3.24
CA VAL A 189 12.81 -24.52 1.81
C VAL A 189 11.34 -24.25 1.52
N LEU A 190 10.44 -24.82 2.32
CA LEU A 190 8.99 -24.61 2.18
C LEU A 190 8.62 -23.13 2.37
N ILE A 191 9.26 -22.48 3.32
CA ILE A 191 9.09 -21.06 3.62
C ILE A 191 9.56 -20.21 2.45
N THR A 192 10.78 -20.42 1.96
CA THR A 192 11.30 -19.67 0.81
C THR A 192 10.43 -19.88 -0.42
N GLY A 193 9.98 -21.12 -0.65
CA GLY A 193 9.03 -21.44 -1.71
C GLY A 193 7.69 -20.72 -1.55
N LEU A 194 7.15 -20.62 -0.33
CA LEU A 194 5.92 -19.90 -0.05
C LEU A 194 6.09 -18.38 -0.26
N VAL A 195 7.18 -17.79 0.22
CA VAL A 195 7.48 -16.34 0.02
C VAL A 195 7.59 -16.03 -1.47
N VAL A 196 8.31 -16.86 -2.23
CA VAL A 196 8.45 -16.70 -3.69
C VAL A 196 7.10 -16.90 -4.39
N ALA A 197 6.31 -17.90 -4.01
CA ALA A 197 4.98 -18.12 -4.58
C ALA A 197 4.05 -16.92 -4.32
N MET A 198 4.10 -16.37 -3.11
CA MET A 198 3.31 -15.20 -2.70
C MET A 198 3.78 -13.91 -3.38
N ALA A 199 5.08 -13.70 -3.56
CA ALA A 199 5.64 -12.55 -4.28
C ALA A 199 5.31 -12.58 -5.78
N ASN A 200 5.04 -13.77 -6.34
CA ASN A 200 4.62 -13.93 -7.73
C ASN A 200 3.10 -13.90 -7.92
N LEU A 201 2.30 -13.71 -6.86
CA LEU A 201 0.88 -13.41 -7.01
C LEU A 201 0.75 -11.97 -7.50
N SER A 202 0.39 -11.81 -8.77
CA SER A 202 0.16 -10.50 -9.40
C SER A 202 -0.94 -9.71 -8.68
N ASP A 203 -0.73 -8.39 -8.58
CA ASP A 203 -1.70 -7.40 -8.08
C ASP A 203 -3.06 -7.46 -8.81
N ASP A 204 -3.13 -8.00 -10.03
CA ASP A 204 -4.35 -8.06 -10.83
C ASP A 204 -5.34 -9.14 -10.40
N ASN A 205 -5.00 -9.96 -9.40
CA ASN A 205 -5.86 -11.06 -8.93
C ASN A 205 -6.25 -10.90 -7.45
N ASP A 206 -6.99 -9.82 -7.15
CA ASP A 206 -7.51 -9.46 -5.82
C ASP A 206 -8.14 -10.65 -5.08
N LYS A 207 -8.85 -11.53 -5.79
CA LYS A 207 -9.44 -12.76 -5.25
C LYS A 207 -8.40 -13.76 -4.73
N MET A 208 -7.31 -13.97 -5.45
CA MET A 208 -6.22 -14.84 -5.00
C MET A 208 -5.51 -14.25 -3.79
N LEU A 209 -5.35 -12.93 -3.72
CA LEU A 209 -4.74 -12.24 -2.58
C LEU A 209 -5.61 -12.35 -1.32
N CYS A 210 -6.93 -12.13 -1.44
CA CYS A 210 -7.87 -12.37 -0.34
C CYS A 210 -7.82 -13.84 0.13
N GLY A 211 -7.87 -14.78 -0.82
CA GLY A 211 -7.76 -16.22 -0.55
C GLY A 211 -6.46 -16.59 0.16
N ALA A 212 -5.33 -15.99 -0.25
CA ALA A 212 -4.03 -16.21 0.38
C ALA A 212 -3.97 -15.67 1.82
N GLY A 213 -4.61 -14.52 2.10
CA GLY A 213 -4.76 -13.99 3.45
C GLY A 213 -5.53 -14.96 4.36
N VAL A 214 -6.68 -15.48 3.90
CA VAL A 214 -7.46 -16.50 4.65
C VAL A 214 -6.65 -17.78 4.84
N ALA A 215 -5.99 -18.26 3.79
CA ALA A 215 -5.15 -19.44 3.83
C ALA A 215 -4.03 -19.31 4.87
N ALA A 216 -3.36 -18.15 4.94
CA ALA A 216 -2.34 -17.87 5.94
C ALA A 216 -2.90 -17.95 7.37
N VAL A 217 -4.07 -17.35 7.63
CA VAL A 217 -4.74 -17.42 8.94
C VAL A 217 -5.08 -18.86 9.31
N MET A 218 -5.66 -19.63 8.38
CA MET A 218 -6.01 -21.04 8.60
C MET A 218 -4.77 -21.90 8.88
N LEU A 219 -3.68 -21.67 8.15
CA LEU A 219 -2.39 -22.34 8.39
C LEU A 219 -1.84 -22.02 9.78
N ILE A 220 -1.88 -20.76 10.21
CA ILE A 220 -1.43 -20.35 11.55
C ILE A 220 -2.24 -21.08 12.63
N PHE A 221 -3.58 -21.06 12.55
CA PHE A 221 -4.43 -21.73 13.54
C PHE A 221 -4.19 -23.25 13.56
N SER A 222 -4.04 -23.86 12.38
CA SER A 222 -3.78 -25.29 12.27
C SER A 222 -2.40 -25.67 12.81
N ALA A 223 -1.37 -24.86 12.53
CA ALA A 223 -0.03 -25.05 13.05
C ALA A 223 0.03 -24.83 14.57
N LEU A 224 -0.60 -23.78 15.11
CA LEU A 224 -0.68 -23.55 16.56
C LEU A 224 -1.40 -24.71 17.27
N THR A 225 -2.50 -25.20 16.70
CA THR A 225 -3.25 -26.34 17.25
C THR A 225 -2.45 -27.64 17.15
N SER A 226 -1.77 -27.87 16.04
CA SER A 226 -0.85 -29.00 15.85
C SER A 226 0.29 -28.96 16.89
N TRP A 227 0.90 -27.80 17.10
CA TRP A 227 1.96 -27.59 18.09
C TRP A 227 1.45 -27.81 19.52
N TRP A 228 0.24 -27.36 19.84
CA TRP A 228 -0.42 -27.63 21.12
C TRP A 228 -0.65 -29.13 21.33
N LEU A 229 -1.16 -29.84 20.33
CA LEU A 229 -1.43 -31.29 20.41
C LEU A 229 -0.15 -32.09 20.64
N LEU A 230 0.99 -31.67 20.07
CA LEU A 230 2.29 -32.25 20.34
C LEU A 230 2.79 -31.94 21.75
N SER A 231 2.73 -30.67 22.15
CA SER A 231 3.37 -30.18 23.38
C SER A 231 2.60 -30.56 24.63
N VAL A 232 1.26 -30.56 24.56
CA VAL A 232 0.38 -30.78 25.71
C VAL A 232 -0.15 -32.21 25.75
N ARG A 233 -0.75 -32.68 24.65
CA ARG A 233 -1.38 -34.00 24.56
C ARG A 233 -0.44 -35.10 24.07
N THR A 234 0.75 -34.76 23.58
CA THR A 234 1.75 -35.69 23.04
C THR A 234 1.24 -36.58 21.88
N SER A 235 0.15 -36.19 21.22
CA SER A 235 -0.46 -36.98 20.14
C SER A 235 0.06 -36.55 18.78
N ARG A 236 1.02 -37.31 18.25
CA ARG A 236 1.64 -37.06 16.94
C ARG A 236 0.70 -37.28 15.76
N CYS A 237 -0.16 -38.30 15.84
CA CYS A 237 -1.11 -38.61 14.77
C CYS A 237 -2.17 -37.51 14.63
N LEU A 238 -2.76 -37.05 15.74
CA LEU A 238 -3.74 -35.95 15.71
C LEU A 238 -3.10 -34.63 15.29
N SER A 239 -1.87 -34.38 15.72
CA SER A 239 -1.09 -33.22 15.30
C SER A 239 -0.85 -33.20 13.79
N LEU A 240 -0.41 -34.32 13.20
CA LEU A 240 -0.17 -34.44 11.77
C LEU A 240 -1.48 -34.34 10.99
N ALA A 241 -2.54 -35.01 11.45
CA ALA A 241 -3.86 -34.91 10.83
C ALA A 241 -4.39 -33.47 10.84
N CYS A 242 -4.22 -32.74 11.95
CA CYS A 242 -4.60 -31.33 12.05
C CYS A 242 -3.80 -30.44 11.09
N LEU A 243 -2.48 -30.65 10.98
CA LEU A 243 -1.64 -29.91 10.04
C LEU A 243 -2.00 -30.21 8.58
N LEU A 244 -2.22 -31.48 8.24
CA LEU A 244 -2.58 -31.90 6.89
C LEU A 244 -3.99 -31.42 6.50
N LEU A 245 -4.96 -31.49 7.40
CA LEU A 245 -6.30 -30.94 7.17
C LEU A 245 -6.25 -29.42 7.03
N GLY A 246 -5.49 -28.73 7.87
CA GLY A 246 -5.25 -27.29 7.77
C GLY A 246 -4.58 -26.88 6.46
N GLY A 247 -3.55 -27.62 6.05
CA GLY A 247 -2.89 -27.42 4.77
C GLY A 247 -3.80 -27.71 3.58
N ALA A 248 -4.52 -28.83 3.60
CA ALA A 248 -5.47 -29.19 2.56
C ALA A 248 -6.60 -28.16 2.44
N THR A 249 -7.13 -27.66 3.55
CA THR A 249 -8.13 -26.58 3.53
C THR A 249 -7.54 -25.27 3.02
N ALA A 250 -6.36 -24.85 3.50
CA ALA A 250 -5.67 -23.66 3.01
C ALA A 250 -5.34 -23.72 1.51
N CYS A 251 -4.99 -24.91 1.00
CA CYS A 251 -4.74 -25.13 -0.43
C CYS A 251 -6.04 -25.28 -1.24
N ALA A 252 -7.09 -25.89 -0.70
CA ALA A 252 -8.34 -26.10 -1.44
C ALA A 252 -9.23 -24.86 -1.47
N LEU A 253 -9.24 -24.04 -0.42
CA LEU A 253 -10.14 -22.89 -0.28
C LEU A 253 -9.97 -21.82 -1.39
N PRO A 254 -8.75 -21.46 -1.83
CA PRO A 254 -8.57 -20.51 -2.93
C PRO A 254 -9.04 -21.03 -4.31
N PHE A 255 -9.09 -22.36 -4.51
CA PHE A 255 -9.36 -22.97 -5.83
C PHE A 255 -10.73 -23.65 -5.95
N ALA A 256 -11.21 -24.30 -4.89
CA ALA A 256 -12.43 -25.13 -4.93
C ALA A 256 -13.71 -24.32 -4.72
N TRP A 257 -13.64 -23.23 -3.95
CA TRP A 257 -14.75 -22.33 -3.71
C TRP A 257 -14.39 -21.00 -4.35
N GLY A 258 -15.07 -20.63 -5.44
CA GLY A 258 -15.00 -19.28 -6.00
C GLY A 258 -15.56 -18.27 -4.98
N TRP A 259 -14.79 -18.02 -3.93
CA TRP A 259 -15.20 -17.28 -2.75
C TRP A 259 -15.52 -15.85 -3.20
N GLY A 260 -16.81 -15.53 -3.27
CA GLY A 260 -17.31 -14.22 -3.67
C GLY A 260 -17.07 -13.12 -2.62
N TRP A 261 -16.29 -13.42 -1.57
CA TRP A 261 -15.86 -12.44 -0.58
C TRP A 261 -14.55 -11.83 -1.05
N ASP A 262 -14.64 -11.11 -2.16
CA ASP A 262 -13.59 -10.18 -2.54
C ASP A 262 -13.82 -8.91 -1.73
N TRP A 263 -13.34 -8.91 -0.48
CA TRP A 263 -13.48 -7.72 0.37
C TRP A 263 -12.66 -6.55 -0.16
N ARG A 264 -11.77 -6.78 -1.14
CA ARG A 264 -11.04 -5.76 -1.88
C ARG A 264 -11.81 -5.25 -3.10
N GLN A 265 -12.87 -5.93 -3.54
CA GLN A 265 -13.72 -5.46 -4.62
C GLN A 265 -14.43 -4.18 -4.20
N VAL A 266 -13.93 -3.05 -4.68
CA VAL A 266 -14.54 -1.76 -4.42
C VAL A 266 -15.65 -1.52 -5.45
N PRO A 267 -16.89 -1.21 -5.04
CA PRO A 267 -17.90 -0.72 -5.96
C PRO A 267 -17.38 0.56 -6.63
N ARG A 268 -17.59 0.72 -7.94
CA ARG A 268 -17.18 1.94 -8.65
C ARG A 268 -17.69 3.16 -7.89
N LEU A 269 -16.78 4.04 -7.47
CA LEU A 269 -17.14 5.29 -6.81
C LEU A 269 -18.03 6.09 -7.76
N ALA A 270 -19.31 6.22 -7.43
CA ALA A 270 -20.25 7.05 -8.17
C ALA A 270 -20.17 8.47 -7.61
N TYR A 271 -20.00 9.46 -8.48
CA TYR A 271 -20.06 10.85 -8.06
C TYR A 271 -21.52 11.24 -7.76
N THR A 272 -21.78 11.70 -6.52
CA THR A 272 -23.14 12.00 -6.02
C THR A 272 -23.27 13.39 -5.41
N ALA A 273 -22.19 14.19 -5.39
CA ALA A 273 -22.17 15.46 -4.65
C ALA A 273 -23.05 16.55 -5.29
N THR A 274 -23.02 16.68 -6.62
CA THR A 274 -23.86 17.65 -7.35
C THR A 274 -24.43 17.02 -8.63
N PRO A 275 -25.67 17.38 -9.02
CA PRO A 275 -26.20 16.97 -10.32
C PRO A 275 -25.43 17.72 -11.41
N LEU A 276 -24.74 16.97 -12.27
CA LEU A 276 -24.02 17.54 -13.42
C LEU A 276 -24.87 17.42 -14.67
N SER A 277 -24.81 18.44 -15.52
CA SER A 277 -25.49 18.46 -16.81
C SER A 277 -24.54 18.84 -17.94
N LEU A 278 -24.82 18.28 -19.13
CA LEU A 278 -24.08 18.56 -20.34
C LEU A 278 -24.75 19.71 -21.08
N HIS A 279 -23.97 20.73 -21.44
CA HIS A 279 -24.38 21.83 -22.29
C HIS A 279 -23.68 21.73 -23.64
N ILE A 280 -24.43 21.99 -24.71
CA ILE A 280 -24.00 21.81 -26.09
C ILE A 280 -24.08 23.17 -26.80
N GLY A 281 -23.05 23.52 -27.56
CA GLY A 281 -22.98 24.79 -28.27
C GLY A 281 -21.94 25.72 -27.68
N SER A 282 -22.26 27.01 -27.60
CA SER A 282 -21.37 28.03 -27.03
C SER A 282 -21.27 27.94 -25.52
N ALA A 283 -20.21 28.53 -24.96
CA ALA A 283 -20.00 28.56 -23.51
C ALA A 283 -21.25 29.09 -22.75
N PRO A 284 -21.73 28.37 -21.72
CA PRO A 284 -22.90 28.78 -20.96
C PRO A 284 -22.61 30.02 -20.12
N ALA A 285 -23.59 30.91 -19.99
CA ALA A 285 -23.46 32.15 -19.22
C ALA A 285 -23.17 31.93 -17.73
N SER A 286 -23.58 30.77 -17.19
CA SER A 286 -23.31 30.36 -15.80
C SER A 286 -21.86 29.94 -15.56
N GLY A 287 -21.02 29.89 -16.60
CA GLY A 287 -19.75 29.18 -16.57
C GLY A 287 -19.95 27.67 -16.64
N GLY A 288 -18.95 26.98 -17.14
CA GLY A 288 -18.93 25.53 -17.30
C GLY A 288 -17.55 25.07 -17.74
N GLN A 289 -17.15 23.87 -17.32
CA GLN A 289 -15.88 23.30 -17.70
C GLN A 289 -15.93 22.87 -19.18
N VAL A 290 -14.93 23.27 -19.97
CA VAL A 290 -14.83 22.89 -21.38
C VAL A 290 -14.33 21.45 -21.49
N LEU A 291 -15.12 20.55 -22.09
CA LEU A 291 -14.68 19.21 -22.47
C LEU A 291 -14.21 19.19 -23.93
N TRP A 292 -14.97 19.84 -24.80
CA TRP A 292 -14.59 20.21 -26.17
C TRP A 292 -15.12 21.63 -26.44
N PRO A 293 -14.66 22.32 -27.51
CA PRO A 293 -15.13 23.67 -27.82
C PRO A 293 -16.65 23.81 -27.90
N SER A 294 -17.38 22.74 -28.26
CA SER A 294 -18.84 22.69 -28.34
C SER A 294 -19.53 21.92 -27.21
N LEU A 295 -18.76 21.38 -26.25
CA LEU A 295 -19.27 20.51 -25.20
C LEU A 295 -18.78 20.99 -23.83
N HIS A 296 -19.71 21.44 -23.01
CA HIS A 296 -19.43 22.01 -21.69
C HIS A 296 -20.12 21.21 -20.59
N LEU A 297 -19.44 21.04 -19.46
CA LEU A 297 -20.00 20.41 -18.27
C LEU A 297 -20.34 21.47 -17.23
N VAL A 298 -21.59 21.47 -16.75
CA VAL A 298 -22.12 22.48 -15.83
C VAL A 298 -22.49 21.83 -14.49
N GLY A 299 -22.39 22.58 -13.39
CA GLY A 299 -22.74 22.13 -12.04
C GLY A 299 -21.56 21.57 -11.22
N LEU A 300 -20.34 21.66 -11.75
CA LEU A 300 -19.12 21.31 -11.01
C LEU A 300 -18.82 22.38 -9.94
N PRO A 301 -18.50 21.98 -8.69
CA PRO A 301 -18.03 22.91 -7.66
C PRO A 301 -16.68 23.56 -8.03
N PRO A 302 -16.32 24.71 -7.43
CA PRO A 302 -15.19 25.57 -7.84
C PRO A 302 -13.76 25.01 -7.72
N ASP A 303 -13.59 23.75 -7.30
CA ASP A 303 -12.28 23.06 -7.25
C ASP A 303 -12.31 21.70 -7.97
N HIS A 304 -13.44 21.37 -8.59
CA HIS A 304 -13.66 20.06 -9.18
C HIS A 304 -13.38 20.11 -10.67
N VAL A 305 -12.72 19.07 -11.16
CA VAL A 305 -12.34 18.92 -12.55
C VAL A 305 -12.83 17.56 -13.04
N ALA A 306 -13.51 17.56 -14.18
CA ALA A 306 -13.90 16.36 -14.89
C ALA A 306 -12.85 15.98 -15.96
N SER A 307 -12.39 14.73 -15.93
CA SER A 307 -11.56 14.11 -16.95
C SER A 307 -12.36 13.07 -17.72
N VAL A 308 -12.21 13.02 -19.03
CA VAL A 308 -12.91 12.08 -19.90
C VAL A 308 -12.26 10.70 -19.79
N ILE A 309 -13.01 9.70 -19.31
CA ILE A 309 -12.59 8.30 -19.34
C ILE A 309 -12.90 7.67 -20.70
N ALA A 310 -14.10 7.93 -21.21
CA ALA A 310 -14.55 7.38 -22.49
C ALA A 310 -15.71 8.18 -23.07
N LEU A 311 -15.66 8.42 -24.38
CA LEU A 311 -16.79 8.85 -25.19
C LEU A 311 -17.02 7.82 -26.30
N ALA A 312 -18.18 7.16 -26.30
CA ALA A 312 -18.50 6.13 -27.28
C ALA A 312 -20.03 5.95 -27.50
N PRO A 313 -20.46 5.46 -28.67
CA PRO A 313 -21.85 5.07 -28.89
C PRO A 313 -22.23 3.89 -27.98
N VAL A 314 -23.46 3.90 -27.46
CA VAL A 314 -24.01 2.81 -26.65
C VAL A 314 -24.40 1.68 -27.60
N SER A 315 -23.76 0.53 -27.45
CA SER A 315 -24.13 -0.70 -28.16
C SER A 315 -24.65 -1.73 -27.15
N LEU A 316 -25.94 -2.06 -27.24
CA LEU A 316 -26.58 -3.08 -26.39
C LEU A 316 -25.98 -4.49 -26.58
N GLU A 317 -25.34 -4.74 -27.73
CA GLU A 317 -24.77 -6.04 -28.10
C GLU A 317 -23.32 -6.24 -27.60
N LYS A 318 -22.59 -5.16 -27.30
CA LYS A 318 -21.17 -5.20 -26.89
C LYS A 318 -21.03 -4.91 -25.39
N ALA A 319 -21.28 -5.91 -24.54
CA ALA A 319 -20.86 -5.87 -23.13
C ALA A 319 -19.42 -6.36 -23.00
N PRO A 320 -18.54 -5.70 -22.20
CA PRO A 320 -18.78 -4.60 -21.26
C PRO A 320 -18.61 -3.17 -21.86
N TRP A 321 -19.22 -2.16 -21.21
CA TRP A 321 -19.03 -0.73 -21.50
C TRP A 321 -18.04 -0.03 -20.53
N PRO A 322 -17.10 0.80 -21.01
CA PRO A 322 -16.89 1.21 -22.41
C PRO A 322 -16.29 0.09 -23.29
N PRO A 323 -16.56 0.09 -24.60
CA PRO A 323 -16.03 -0.91 -25.53
C PRO A 323 -14.50 -0.83 -25.63
N LYS A 324 -13.84 -1.98 -25.89
CA LYS A 324 -12.39 -2.02 -26.16
C LYS A 324 -12.06 -1.22 -27.43
N GLY A 325 -10.94 -0.48 -27.43
CA GLY A 325 -10.59 0.45 -28.50
C GLY A 325 -11.31 1.78 -28.36
N VAL A 326 -11.20 2.38 -27.17
CA VAL A 326 -11.85 3.66 -26.85
C VAL A 326 -11.39 4.75 -27.79
N ILE A 327 -12.35 5.60 -28.18
CA ILE A 327 -12.21 6.52 -29.30
C ILE A 327 -11.61 7.86 -28.85
N SER A 328 -11.86 8.23 -27.59
CA SER A 328 -11.26 9.40 -26.94
C SER A 328 -11.28 9.23 -25.40
N SER A 329 -10.16 9.55 -24.78
CA SER A 329 -9.88 9.44 -23.35
C SER A 329 -8.75 10.41 -22.99
N ASP A 330 -8.83 11.06 -21.83
CA ASP A 330 -7.73 11.86 -21.28
C ASP A 330 -6.59 10.98 -20.74
N TYR A 331 -6.84 9.67 -20.59
CA TYR A 331 -5.93 8.71 -19.96
C TYR A 331 -5.17 7.83 -20.96
N THR A 332 -5.63 7.75 -22.21
CA THR A 332 -5.05 6.87 -23.21
C THR A 332 -4.92 7.56 -24.56
N SER A 333 -3.85 7.26 -25.28
CA SER A 333 -3.67 7.64 -26.66
C SER A 333 -3.79 6.40 -27.56
N VAL A 334 -4.51 6.53 -28.66
CA VAL A 334 -4.62 5.46 -29.66
C VAL A 334 -3.69 5.80 -30.81
N ASN A 335 -2.72 4.92 -31.06
CA ASN A 335 -1.90 5.02 -32.26
C ASN A 335 -2.78 4.73 -33.49
N THR A 336 -3.07 5.75 -34.28
CA THR A 336 -3.98 5.67 -35.43
C THR A 336 -3.53 4.70 -36.52
N THR A 337 -2.25 4.32 -36.55
CA THR A 337 -1.66 3.46 -37.58
C THR A 337 -1.69 1.99 -37.17
N THR A 338 -1.44 1.69 -35.89
CA THR A 338 -1.39 0.31 -35.37
C THR A 338 -2.66 -0.10 -34.63
N GLY A 339 -3.51 0.87 -34.26
CA GLY A 339 -4.67 0.65 -33.39
C GLY A 339 -4.29 0.30 -31.95
N MET A 340 -3.00 0.35 -31.59
CA MET A 340 -2.54 0.08 -30.23
C MET A 340 -2.87 1.26 -29.32
N GLU A 341 -3.46 0.94 -28.18
CA GLU A 341 -3.78 1.88 -27.12
C GLU A 341 -2.60 1.92 -26.13
N SER A 342 -2.04 3.11 -25.92
CA SER A 342 -1.01 3.37 -24.92
C SER A 342 -1.56 4.25 -23.81
N GLN A 343 -1.23 3.93 -22.57
CA GLN A 343 -1.55 4.79 -21.44
C GLN A 343 -0.74 6.09 -21.55
N LEU A 344 -1.39 7.22 -21.30
CA LEU A 344 -0.70 8.47 -21.18
C LEU A 344 -0.04 8.55 -19.79
N PRO A 345 1.28 8.84 -19.72
CA PRO A 345 1.93 9.06 -18.43
C PRO A 345 1.31 10.28 -17.72
N ARG A 346 0.80 11.25 -18.48
CA ARG A 346 0.14 12.46 -17.97
C ARG A 346 -1.27 12.59 -18.52
N TRP A 347 -2.23 12.63 -17.61
CA TRP A 347 -3.65 12.74 -17.93
C TRP A 347 -4.29 14.06 -17.45
N MET A 348 -3.60 14.84 -16.61
CA MET A 348 -4.12 16.13 -16.15
C MET A 348 -4.10 17.14 -17.30
N THR A 349 -5.25 17.75 -17.55
CA THR A 349 -5.52 18.70 -18.64
C THR A 349 -5.38 20.15 -18.20
N GLU A 350 -5.46 21.10 -19.15
CA GLU A 350 -5.53 22.55 -18.88
C GLU A 350 -6.63 22.93 -17.88
N ASN A 351 -7.76 22.22 -17.88
CA ASN A 351 -8.85 22.44 -16.92
C ASN A 351 -8.39 22.28 -15.46
N HIS A 352 -7.34 21.49 -15.20
CA HIS A 352 -6.76 21.38 -13.86
C HIS A 352 -6.07 22.68 -13.49
N THR A 353 -5.30 23.27 -14.40
CA THR A 353 -4.69 24.59 -14.23
C THR A 353 -5.74 25.68 -14.03
N GLU A 354 -6.82 25.68 -14.82
CA GLU A 354 -7.92 26.63 -14.69
C GLU A 354 -8.60 26.54 -13.31
N ALA A 355 -8.83 25.32 -12.81
CA ALA A 355 -9.40 25.13 -11.47
C ALA A 355 -8.49 25.68 -10.36
N LEU A 356 -7.16 25.71 -10.57
CA LEU A 356 -6.23 26.34 -9.63
C LEU A 356 -6.30 27.86 -9.68
N ALA A 357 -6.72 28.47 -10.80
CA ALA A 357 -6.71 29.92 -10.99
C ALA A 357 -7.49 30.69 -9.92
N ALA A 358 -8.60 30.12 -9.44
CA ALA A 358 -9.43 30.71 -8.40
C ALA A 358 -8.74 30.83 -7.02
N HIS A 359 -7.62 30.12 -6.80
CA HIS A 359 -6.89 30.09 -5.53
C HIS A 359 -5.77 31.13 -5.43
N TYR A 360 -5.50 31.87 -6.50
CA TYR A 360 -4.45 32.88 -6.57
C TYR A 360 -5.04 34.27 -6.83
N PRO A 361 -4.28 35.36 -6.57
CA PRO A 361 -4.80 36.71 -6.73
C PRO A 361 -5.36 36.96 -8.14
N PRO A 362 -6.50 37.66 -8.25
CA PRO A 362 -7.06 38.00 -9.55
C PRO A 362 -6.10 38.91 -10.30
N GLY A 363 -5.92 38.65 -11.60
CA GLY A 363 -5.00 39.39 -12.46
C GLY A 363 -3.56 38.88 -12.45
N SER A 364 -3.24 37.81 -11.71
CA SER A 364 -1.94 37.15 -11.83
C SER A 364 -1.72 36.60 -13.24
N LEU A 365 -0.51 36.78 -13.75
CA LEU A 365 -0.09 36.20 -15.04
C LEU A 365 0.28 34.72 -14.85
N TRP A 366 -0.43 33.83 -15.55
CA TRP A 366 -0.17 32.40 -15.52
C TRP A 366 0.87 32.02 -16.58
N LEU A 367 1.96 31.40 -16.14
CA LEU A 367 3.09 30.99 -16.97
C LEU A 367 3.32 29.49 -16.77
N GLY A 368 3.57 28.75 -17.84
CA GLY A 368 3.84 27.32 -17.75
C GLY A 368 3.81 26.68 -19.12
N TYR A 369 4.20 25.41 -19.17
CA TYR A 369 4.01 24.62 -20.38
C TYR A 369 2.50 24.41 -20.56
N PRO A 370 1.90 24.81 -21.70
CA PRO A 370 0.60 24.26 -22.05
C PRO A 370 0.78 22.74 -22.03
N VAL A 371 -0.09 22.05 -21.29
CA VAL A 371 -0.18 20.60 -21.46
C VAL A 371 -0.48 20.40 -22.94
N ASP A 372 0.37 19.69 -23.69
CA ASP A 372 -0.03 19.21 -25.01
C ASP A 372 -1.39 18.55 -24.82
N ASP A 373 -2.46 19.14 -25.39
CA ASP A 373 -3.83 18.79 -25.01
C ASP A 373 -4.01 17.26 -25.12
N PRO A 374 -4.11 16.54 -23.98
CA PRO A 374 -4.07 15.09 -24.00
C PRO A 374 -5.34 14.54 -24.66
N ARG A 375 -6.38 15.38 -24.86
CA ARG A 375 -7.65 15.02 -25.53
C ARG A 375 -7.49 14.59 -26.97
N GLY A 376 -6.31 14.72 -27.57
CA GLY A 376 -6.00 14.14 -28.87
C GLY A 376 -6.91 14.73 -29.96
N PRO A 377 -7.59 13.90 -30.78
CA PRO A 377 -8.41 14.41 -31.87
C PRO A 377 -9.65 15.16 -31.34
N SER A 378 -9.92 16.31 -31.95
CA SER A 378 -11.19 17.05 -31.83
C SER A 378 -12.45 16.19 -31.95
N LEU A 379 -13.61 16.67 -31.48
CA LEU A 379 -14.86 15.89 -31.43
C LEU A 379 -15.28 15.35 -32.81
N ALA A 380 -15.14 16.14 -33.88
CA ALA A 380 -15.36 15.69 -35.25
C ALA A 380 -14.37 14.58 -35.69
N GLY A 381 -13.14 14.62 -35.18
CA GLY A 381 -12.15 13.57 -35.37
C GLY A 381 -12.54 12.26 -34.69
N VAL A 382 -13.05 12.35 -33.45
CA VAL A 382 -13.61 11.20 -32.70
C VAL A 382 -14.77 10.57 -33.48
N LEU A 383 -15.74 11.35 -33.95
CA LEU A 383 -16.85 10.82 -34.75
C LEU A 383 -16.34 10.20 -36.05
N LYS A 384 -15.46 10.89 -36.79
CA LYS A 384 -14.93 10.39 -38.07
C LYS A 384 -14.21 9.05 -37.89
N HIS A 385 -13.47 8.87 -36.81
CA HIS A 385 -12.83 7.59 -36.49
C HIS A 385 -13.88 6.51 -36.19
N THR A 386 -14.89 6.85 -35.39
CA THR A 386 -15.99 5.94 -35.04
C THR A 386 -16.77 5.48 -36.27
N LEU A 387 -17.07 6.37 -37.22
CA LEU A 387 -17.83 6.04 -38.42
C LEU A 387 -17.07 5.12 -39.37
N LYS A 388 -15.73 5.09 -39.32
CA LYS A 388 -14.94 4.12 -40.10
C LYS A 388 -15.14 2.69 -39.60
N THR A 389 -15.26 2.51 -38.30
CA THR A 389 -15.41 1.19 -37.66
C THR A 389 -16.86 0.80 -37.48
N GLU A 390 -17.77 1.75 -37.26
CA GLU A 390 -19.19 1.53 -37.04
C GLU A 390 -20.03 2.59 -37.79
N PRO A 391 -20.42 2.32 -39.06
CA PRO A 391 -21.09 3.30 -39.93
C PRO A 391 -22.42 3.84 -39.38
N LYS A 392 -23.11 3.05 -38.55
CA LYS A 392 -24.39 3.43 -37.92
C LYS A 392 -24.22 4.15 -36.57
N ALA A 393 -22.99 4.49 -36.16
CA ALA A 393 -22.75 5.11 -34.86
C ALA A 393 -23.35 6.51 -34.70
N ALA A 394 -23.53 7.26 -35.81
CA ALA A 394 -24.15 8.58 -35.78
C ALA A 394 -25.64 8.56 -35.36
N GLU A 395 -26.33 7.44 -35.61
CA GLU A 395 -27.77 7.28 -35.30
C GLU A 395 -28.02 6.72 -33.91
N LYS A 396 -26.96 6.31 -33.19
CA LYS A 396 -27.05 5.70 -31.87
C LYS A 396 -26.96 6.74 -30.76
N PRO A 397 -27.54 6.49 -29.57
CA PRO A 397 -27.22 7.26 -28.38
C PRO A 397 -25.75 7.07 -28.02
N TRP A 398 -25.12 8.13 -27.54
CA TRP A 398 -23.74 8.15 -27.07
C TRP A 398 -23.72 8.23 -25.55
N ARG A 399 -22.62 7.76 -24.96
CA ARG A 399 -22.38 7.88 -23.52
C ARG A 399 -20.98 8.43 -23.28
N LEU A 400 -20.92 9.41 -22.39
CA LEU A 400 -19.73 10.06 -21.90
C LEU A 400 -19.52 9.62 -20.45
N ARG A 401 -18.42 8.94 -20.16
CA ARG A 401 -17.98 8.68 -18.78
C ARG A 401 -16.90 9.67 -18.41
N VAL A 402 -17.11 10.37 -17.31
CA VAL A 402 -16.13 11.28 -16.72
C VAL A 402 -15.69 10.78 -15.35
N ALA A 403 -14.40 10.94 -15.05
CA ALA A 403 -13.84 10.90 -13.71
C ALA A 403 -13.88 12.32 -13.15
N ILE A 404 -14.34 12.48 -11.92
CA ILE A 404 -14.37 13.77 -11.24
C ILE A 404 -13.32 13.74 -10.15
N SER A 405 -12.41 14.69 -10.20
CA SER A 405 -11.39 14.92 -9.19
C SER A 405 -11.57 16.29 -8.55
N ARG A 406 -11.12 16.44 -7.31
CA ARG A 406 -11.02 17.72 -6.63
C ARG A 406 -9.55 18.08 -6.51
N MET A 407 -9.17 19.28 -6.93
CA MET A 407 -7.82 19.79 -6.70
C MET A 407 -7.63 20.10 -5.21
N HIS A 408 -6.69 19.41 -4.57
CA HIS A 408 -6.37 19.59 -3.16
C HIS A 408 -4.94 20.09 -2.99
N ARG A 409 -4.76 21.22 -2.30
CA ARG A 409 -3.43 21.73 -1.96
C ARG A 409 -2.85 20.93 -0.80
N VAL A 410 -1.89 20.07 -1.10
CA VAL A 410 -1.22 19.19 -0.12
C VAL A 410 0.01 19.83 0.52
N PHE A 411 0.57 20.85 -0.13
CA PHE A 411 1.77 21.54 0.32
C PHE A 411 1.70 23.00 -0.05
N SER A 412 2.16 23.86 0.86
CA SER A 412 2.37 25.29 0.62
C SER A 412 3.46 25.76 1.57
N ARG A 413 4.61 26.16 1.02
CA ARG A 413 5.76 26.66 1.79
C ARG A 413 6.48 27.77 1.04
N PRO A 414 7.17 28.68 1.76
CA PRO A 414 8.09 29.60 1.12
C PRO A 414 9.13 28.84 0.27
N LEU A 415 9.44 29.36 -0.92
CA LEU A 415 10.39 28.73 -1.84
C LEU A 415 11.76 28.55 -1.19
N GLY A 416 12.19 29.52 -0.37
CA GLY A 416 13.44 29.44 0.39
C GLY A 416 13.52 28.26 1.35
N GLU A 417 12.41 27.80 1.95
CA GLU A 417 12.38 26.59 2.78
C GLU A 417 12.48 25.34 1.90
N ALA A 418 11.68 25.27 0.82
CA ALA A 418 11.66 24.15 -0.12
C ALA A 418 13.00 23.90 -0.83
N ILE A 419 13.85 24.93 -0.94
CA ILE A 419 15.19 24.84 -1.51
C ILE A 419 16.21 24.26 -0.52
N ARG A 420 16.09 24.56 0.78
CA ARG A 420 17.10 24.24 1.78
C ARG A 420 17.04 22.80 2.28
N GLU A 421 15.83 22.27 2.39
CA GLU A 421 15.58 20.98 3.03
C GLU A 421 14.83 20.02 2.11
N PRO A 422 15.08 18.70 2.22
CA PRO A 422 14.24 17.71 1.57
C PRO A 422 12.82 17.76 2.15
N MET A 423 11.83 17.72 1.28
CA MET A 423 10.42 17.81 1.61
C MET A 423 9.74 16.47 1.40
N ARG A 424 8.84 16.12 2.33
CA ARG A 424 7.97 14.93 2.22
C ARG A 424 6.53 15.37 2.29
N VAL A 425 5.76 15.01 1.27
CA VAL A 425 4.37 15.43 1.11
C VAL A 425 3.52 14.20 0.89
N ALA A 426 2.55 14.00 1.79
CA ALA A 426 1.64 12.89 1.70
C ALA A 426 0.49 13.23 0.73
N SER A 427 0.07 12.27 -0.08
CA SER A 427 -1.12 12.39 -0.93
C SER A 427 -2.39 12.50 -0.06
N PRO A 428 -3.48 13.13 -0.56
CA PRO A 428 -4.79 13.06 0.09
C PRO A 428 -5.33 11.62 0.11
N THR A 429 -4.96 10.81 -0.90
CA THR A 429 -5.28 9.39 -0.94
C THR A 429 -4.22 8.58 -0.18
N PRO A 430 -4.62 7.69 0.75
CA PRO A 430 -3.70 6.80 1.44
C PRO A 430 -2.86 5.97 0.47
N GLY A 431 -1.60 5.74 0.82
CA GLY A 431 -0.68 4.88 0.08
C GLY A 431 0.23 5.58 -0.90
N CYS A 432 0.22 6.92 -0.95
CA CYS A 432 1.13 7.67 -1.81
C CYS A 432 1.83 8.82 -1.09
N ARG A 433 3.11 8.99 -1.41
CA ARG A 433 3.99 10.00 -0.84
C ARG A 433 4.93 10.54 -1.91
N LEU A 434 5.10 11.85 -1.95
CA LEU A 434 6.11 12.53 -2.77
C LEU A 434 7.24 13.01 -1.87
N ASP A 435 8.45 12.54 -2.15
CA ASP A 435 9.68 13.03 -1.54
C ASP A 435 10.44 13.84 -2.58
N PHE A 436 10.75 15.10 -2.30
CA PHE A 436 11.45 15.95 -3.26
C PHE A 436 12.46 16.88 -2.60
N ARG A 437 13.44 17.32 -3.37
CA ARG A 437 14.45 18.31 -2.98
C ARG A 437 14.85 19.15 -4.17
N LEU A 438 15.48 20.29 -3.93
CA LEU A 438 16.09 21.03 -5.02
C LEU A 438 17.16 20.17 -5.71
N GLY A 439 17.01 19.99 -7.01
CA GLY A 439 18.04 19.42 -7.87
C GLY A 439 18.98 20.50 -8.36
N MET A 440 18.43 21.50 -9.05
CA MET A 440 19.18 22.65 -9.59
C MET A 440 18.28 23.88 -9.65
N LEU A 441 18.84 25.05 -9.32
CA LEU A 441 18.13 26.34 -9.39
C LEU A 441 18.04 26.90 -10.81
N ASP A 442 19.07 26.67 -11.62
CA ASP A 442 19.11 27.11 -13.01
C ASP A 442 19.72 25.97 -13.84
N VAL A 443 18.89 25.28 -14.63
CA VAL A 443 19.36 24.26 -15.57
C VAL A 443 19.52 24.91 -16.95
N PRO A 444 20.76 25.16 -17.42
CA PRO A 444 20.99 25.83 -18.70
C PRO A 444 20.45 25.03 -19.88
N SER A 445 20.54 23.70 -19.79
CA SER A 445 20.11 22.77 -20.84
C SER A 445 18.59 22.73 -21.09
N TYR A 446 17.78 23.28 -20.16
CA TYR A 446 16.31 23.35 -20.29
C TYR A 446 15.81 24.80 -20.42
N GLY A 447 16.65 25.72 -20.91
CA GLY A 447 16.24 27.11 -21.14
C GLY A 447 16.04 27.92 -19.85
N GLY A 448 16.76 27.56 -18.78
CA GLY A 448 16.68 28.25 -17.49
C GLY A 448 15.45 27.82 -16.69
N GLN A 449 15.50 26.62 -16.15
CA GLN A 449 14.44 26.07 -15.29
C GLN A 449 14.98 25.76 -13.88
N ILE A 450 14.08 25.83 -12.90
CA ILE A 450 14.30 25.26 -11.57
C ILE A 450 13.87 23.80 -11.63
N LEU A 451 14.78 22.90 -11.30
CA LEU A 451 14.53 21.47 -11.22
C LEU A 451 14.45 21.04 -9.77
N PHE A 452 13.30 20.47 -9.40
CA PHE A 452 13.15 19.69 -8.18
C PHE A 452 13.31 18.21 -8.52
N ALA A 453 14.28 17.56 -7.87
CA ALA A 453 14.45 16.12 -7.97
C ALA A 453 13.47 15.46 -7.01
N GLY A 454 12.57 14.63 -7.53
CA GLY A 454 11.46 14.04 -6.78
C GLY A 454 11.37 12.53 -6.97
N ARG A 455 10.84 11.85 -5.97
CA ARG A 455 10.45 10.43 -6.01
C ARG A 455 9.01 10.33 -5.50
N LEU A 456 8.14 9.79 -6.34
CA LEU A 456 6.80 9.41 -5.94
C LEU A 456 6.85 7.95 -5.52
N GLU A 457 6.58 7.70 -4.25
CA GLU A 457 6.49 6.37 -3.67
C GLU A 457 5.02 5.97 -3.51
N HIS A 458 4.70 4.76 -3.97
CA HIS A 458 3.42 4.11 -3.76
C HIS A 458 3.64 2.88 -2.88
N ARG A 459 2.98 2.84 -1.73
CA ARG A 459 2.99 1.69 -0.83
C ARG A 459 1.61 1.49 -0.24
N PHE A 460 1.01 0.32 -0.44
CA PHE A 460 -0.32 0.03 0.11
C PHE A 460 -0.41 -1.42 0.65
N PRO A 461 -1.06 -1.64 1.81
CA PRO A 461 -1.26 -2.99 2.35
C PRO A 461 -2.33 -3.75 1.55
N LEU A 462 -1.95 -4.87 0.92
CA LEU A 462 -2.83 -5.67 0.06
C LEU A 462 -3.91 -6.45 0.81
N LEU A 463 -3.86 -6.49 2.15
CA LEU A 463 -4.88 -7.16 2.97
C LEU A 463 -6.13 -6.31 3.18
N VAL A 464 -6.05 -5.01 2.88
CA VAL A 464 -7.10 -4.02 3.15
C VAL A 464 -7.71 -3.56 1.82
N PRO A 465 -9.03 -3.35 1.74
CA PRO A 465 -9.62 -2.66 0.59
C PRO A 465 -9.17 -1.21 0.53
N GLU A 466 -8.88 -0.71 -0.67
CA GLU A 466 -8.69 0.74 -0.87
C GLU A 466 -9.96 1.55 -0.55
N GLY A 467 -11.14 0.91 -0.54
CA GLY A 467 -12.39 1.49 -0.04
C GLY A 467 -12.77 2.79 -0.76
N SER A 468 -13.12 3.84 0.00
CA SER A 468 -13.43 5.17 -0.56
C SER A 468 -12.25 5.85 -1.26
N HIS A 469 -11.04 5.34 -1.09
CA HIS A 469 -9.82 5.85 -1.68
C HIS A 469 -9.37 5.02 -2.89
N ALA A 470 -10.20 4.07 -3.33
CA ALA A 470 -9.91 3.24 -4.48
C ALA A 470 -9.72 4.09 -5.72
N ARG A 471 -8.61 3.83 -6.40
CA ARG A 471 -8.28 4.58 -7.60
C ARG A 471 -9.20 4.17 -8.74
N ILE A 472 -9.72 5.17 -9.44
CA ILE A 472 -10.49 5.01 -10.66
C ILE A 472 -9.60 4.28 -11.67
N ARG A 473 -10.12 3.17 -12.20
CA ARG A 473 -9.45 2.40 -13.26
C ARG A 473 -10.08 2.71 -14.62
N PRO A 474 -9.73 3.83 -15.28
CA PRO A 474 -10.21 4.13 -16.62
C PRO A 474 -9.85 2.97 -17.54
N LEU A 475 -10.86 2.43 -18.22
CA LEU A 475 -10.70 1.36 -19.21
C LEU A 475 -10.07 0.06 -18.66
N GLY A 476 -10.07 -0.12 -17.33
CA GLY A 476 -9.47 -1.28 -16.67
C GLY A 476 -7.99 -1.11 -16.30
N TYR A 477 -7.39 0.05 -16.57
CA TYR A 477 -6.00 0.36 -16.23
C TYR A 477 -5.92 1.27 -15.00
N LEU A 478 -4.86 1.12 -14.20
CA LEU A 478 -4.56 2.05 -13.12
C LEU A 478 -3.76 3.25 -13.67
N PRO A 479 -4.28 4.49 -13.65
CA PRO A 479 -3.58 5.61 -14.25
C PRO A 479 -2.37 5.98 -13.38
N GLN A 480 -1.36 6.62 -13.96
CA GLN A 480 -0.26 7.17 -13.16
C GLN A 480 -0.80 8.31 -12.26
N GLN A 481 -0.27 8.41 -11.04
CA GLN A 481 -0.63 9.49 -10.12
C GLN A 481 0.17 10.74 -10.43
N ASN A 482 -0.49 11.81 -10.81
CA ASN A 482 0.18 13.07 -11.14
C ASN A 482 -0.13 14.14 -10.08
N PHE A 483 0.74 15.14 -9.99
CA PHE A 483 0.53 16.35 -9.21
C PHE A 483 0.97 17.57 -10.01
N MET A 484 0.48 18.75 -9.62
CA MET A 484 0.88 20.02 -10.19
C MET A 484 1.71 20.80 -9.19
N ALA A 485 2.87 21.27 -9.62
CA ALA A 485 3.67 22.21 -8.84
C ALA A 485 3.33 23.62 -9.29
N VAL A 486 3.07 24.52 -8.35
CA VAL A 486 2.74 25.91 -8.64
C VAL A 486 3.63 26.81 -7.80
N LEU A 487 4.26 27.77 -8.45
CA LEU A 487 5.11 28.75 -7.84
C LEU A 487 4.49 30.13 -8.01
N HIS A 488 4.02 30.69 -6.90
CA HIS A 488 3.42 32.02 -6.89
C HIS A 488 4.47 33.04 -6.43
N SER A 489 4.63 34.10 -7.23
CA SER A 489 5.55 35.20 -7.00
C SER A 489 4.75 36.51 -6.88
N PRO A 490 4.40 36.94 -5.66
CA PRO A 490 3.66 38.19 -5.44
C PRO A 490 4.37 39.41 -6.02
N ALA A 491 5.71 39.44 -5.94
CA ALA A 491 6.52 40.57 -6.41
C ALA A 491 6.50 40.76 -7.92
N LEU A 492 6.25 39.69 -8.67
CA LEU A 492 6.10 39.74 -10.13
C LEU A 492 4.62 39.73 -10.56
N GLY A 493 3.69 39.44 -9.64
CA GLY A 493 2.29 39.19 -9.97
C GLY A 493 2.11 37.95 -10.85
N GLU A 494 2.97 36.95 -10.70
CA GLU A 494 3.03 35.78 -11.58
C GLU A 494 2.74 34.48 -10.83
N VAL A 495 2.08 33.55 -11.53
CA VAL A 495 1.89 32.17 -11.12
C VAL A 495 2.53 31.27 -12.16
N ARG A 496 3.54 30.51 -11.74
CA ARG A 496 4.32 29.62 -12.61
C ARG A 496 3.93 28.18 -12.33
N VAL A 497 3.43 27.48 -13.34
CA VAL A 497 2.99 26.09 -13.22
C VAL A 497 4.06 25.19 -13.80
N GLY A 498 4.50 24.26 -12.97
CA GLY A 498 5.48 23.23 -13.27
C GLY A 498 4.80 21.90 -13.44
N GLN A 499 5.37 21.09 -14.31
CA GLN A 499 4.91 19.73 -14.55
C GLN A 499 5.99 18.74 -14.14
N GLU A 500 5.53 17.56 -13.72
CA GLU A 500 6.39 16.40 -13.51
C GLU A 500 7.12 16.06 -14.82
N THR A 501 8.43 15.86 -14.84
CA THR A 501 9.18 15.37 -16.00
C THR A 501 9.14 13.85 -16.06
N GLU A 502 8.99 13.31 -17.28
CA GLU A 502 8.84 11.86 -17.49
C GLU A 502 10.19 11.16 -17.34
N ASP A 503 10.26 10.20 -16.43
CA ASP A 503 11.39 9.27 -16.27
C ASP A 503 10.78 7.88 -16.01
N PRO A 504 11.30 6.79 -16.59
CA PRO A 504 10.69 5.47 -16.45
C PRO A 504 10.60 5.04 -14.99
N SER A 505 9.51 4.35 -14.65
CA SER A 505 9.31 3.77 -13.33
C SER A 505 10.43 2.79 -12.98
N SER A 506 10.84 2.76 -11.70
CA SER A 506 11.65 1.64 -11.23
C SER A 506 10.76 0.40 -11.14
N PRO A 507 11.32 -0.82 -11.31
CA PRO A 507 10.54 -2.04 -11.13
C PRO A 507 9.86 -2.08 -9.75
N ASP A 508 8.74 -2.78 -9.69
CA ASP A 508 7.98 -3.03 -8.47
C ASP A 508 8.90 -3.66 -7.42
N GLU A 509 8.87 -3.14 -6.19
CA GLU A 509 9.56 -3.73 -5.04
C GLU A 509 8.69 -4.90 -4.53
N PRO A 510 9.09 -6.17 -4.74
CA PRO A 510 8.25 -7.29 -4.34
C PRO A 510 8.26 -7.41 -2.81
N ALA A 511 7.09 -7.23 -2.18
CA ALA A 511 6.89 -7.47 -0.76
C ALA A 511 5.62 -8.29 -0.53
N VAL A 512 5.69 -9.28 0.37
CA VAL A 512 4.57 -10.18 0.65
C VAL A 512 3.45 -9.39 1.32
N PHE A 513 2.28 -9.30 0.66
CA PHE A 513 1.09 -8.52 1.07
C PHE A 513 1.24 -6.98 1.03
N PHE A 514 2.22 -6.46 0.31
CA PHE A 514 2.35 -5.03 0.07
C PHE A 514 2.58 -4.79 -1.42
N SER A 515 1.83 -3.86 -2.02
CA SER A 515 2.24 -3.29 -3.30
C SER A 515 3.19 -2.15 -3.04
N GLY A 516 4.30 -2.14 -3.78
CA GLY A 516 5.39 -1.20 -3.60
C GLY A 516 5.95 -0.81 -4.95
N HIS A 517 5.76 0.42 -5.36
CA HIS A 517 6.34 0.94 -6.61
C HIS A 517 6.90 2.31 -6.32
N SER A 518 8.02 2.63 -6.94
CA SER A 518 8.55 3.98 -6.90
C SER A 518 8.79 4.47 -8.31
N ARG A 519 8.58 5.76 -8.54
CA ARG A 519 8.98 6.40 -9.78
C ARG A 519 9.66 7.71 -9.46
N ARG A 520 10.58 8.10 -10.33
CA ARG A 520 11.10 9.47 -10.28
C ARG A 520 9.98 10.38 -10.74
N ALA A 521 9.74 11.40 -9.94
CA ALA A 521 8.71 12.40 -10.14
C ALA A 521 9.36 13.78 -10.01
N ASN A 522 10.42 13.98 -10.78
CA ASN A 522 11.08 15.26 -10.89
C ASN A 522 10.08 16.26 -11.45
N PHE A 523 10.17 17.53 -11.11
CA PHE A 523 9.33 18.55 -11.73
C PHE A 523 10.14 19.82 -11.96
N THR A 524 9.79 20.53 -13.02
CA THR A 524 10.48 21.76 -13.38
C THR A 524 9.54 22.95 -13.41
N LEU A 525 10.06 24.08 -12.96
CA LEU A 525 9.37 25.37 -12.95
C LEU A 525 10.17 26.37 -13.78
N PRO A 526 9.52 27.19 -14.64
CA PRO A 526 10.23 28.20 -15.42
C PRO A 526 10.96 29.21 -14.52
N HIS A 527 12.25 29.46 -14.75
CA HIS A 527 12.99 30.48 -14.00
C HIS A 527 12.56 31.89 -14.45
N PRO A 528 12.36 32.86 -13.54
CA PRO A 528 11.92 34.22 -13.89
C PRO A 528 13.05 35.15 -14.35
N ARG A 529 14.08 34.62 -15.03
CA ARG A 529 15.33 35.38 -15.25
C ARG A 529 15.07 36.68 -16.03
N ALA A 530 14.34 36.59 -17.14
CA ALA A 530 13.99 37.76 -17.95
C ALA A 530 13.17 38.80 -17.17
N GLN A 531 12.22 38.35 -16.34
CA GLN A 531 11.39 39.26 -15.56
C GLN A 531 12.13 39.90 -14.39
N MET A 532 13.05 39.18 -13.77
CA MET A 532 13.97 39.72 -12.78
C MET A 532 14.88 40.78 -13.38
N ASP A 533 15.44 40.53 -14.56
CA ASP A 533 16.31 41.48 -15.27
C ASP A 533 15.55 42.77 -15.63
N MET A 534 14.27 42.67 -16.00
CA MET A 534 13.41 43.83 -16.31
C MET A 534 12.99 44.63 -15.06
N THR A 535 12.79 43.97 -13.92
CA THR A 535 12.27 44.59 -12.69
C THR A 535 13.37 45.00 -11.69
N GLY A 536 14.60 44.56 -11.90
CA GLY A 536 15.70 44.72 -10.95
C GLY A 536 15.55 43.83 -9.70
N LEU A 537 14.66 42.84 -9.73
CA LEU A 537 14.44 41.93 -8.60
C LEU A 537 15.61 40.95 -8.47
N THR A 538 16.28 40.92 -7.31
CA THR A 538 17.36 39.96 -7.04
C THR A 538 16.82 38.55 -6.77
N LEU A 539 17.62 37.52 -7.06
CA LEU A 539 17.24 36.11 -6.85
C LEU A 539 16.87 35.82 -5.39
N GLU A 540 17.68 36.32 -4.45
CA GLU A 540 17.45 36.12 -3.02
C GLU A 540 16.09 36.67 -2.57
N LYS A 541 15.77 37.90 -3.01
CA LYS A 541 14.49 38.53 -2.71
C LYS A 541 13.32 37.77 -3.35
N TRP A 542 13.46 37.36 -4.60
CA TRP A 542 12.45 36.56 -5.29
C TRP A 542 12.19 35.22 -4.57
N VAL A 543 13.24 34.51 -4.17
CA VAL A 543 13.13 33.26 -3.41
C VAL A 543 12.49 33.46 -2.05
N ALA A 544 12.78 34.58 -1.38
CA ALA A 544 12.21 34.91 -0.07
C ALA A 544 10.71 35.26 -0.14
N GLU A 545 10.27 35.85 -1.25
CA GLU A 545 8.89 36.34 -1.43
C GLU A 545 7.98 35.32 -2.14
N SER A 546 8.55 34.30 -2.80
CA SER A 546 7.79 33.29 -3.55
C SER A 546 7.32 32.11 -2.69
N THR A 547 6.18 31.53 -3.05
CA THR A 547 5.62 30.33 -2.40
C THR A 547 5.51 29.17 -3.37
N LEU A 548 6.02 28.01 -2.98
CA LEU A 548 5.85 26.75 -3.70
C LEU A 548 4.64 26.01 -3.11
N ASP A 549 3.65 25.78 -3.96
CA ASP A 549 2.44 25.03 -3.68
C ASP A 549 2.44 23.73 -4.49
N LEU A 550 2.02 22.62 -3.88
CA LEU A 550 1.75 21.38 -4.61
C LEU A 550 0.27 21.04 -4.51
N TRP A 551 -0.30 20.72 -5.66
CA TRP A 551 -1.70 20.39 -5.83
C TRP A 551 -1.86 18.96 -6.36
N TRP A 552 -2.74 18.20 -5.71
CA TRP A 552 -3.00 16.81 -6.03
C TRP A 552 -4.47 16.61 -6.42
N PRO A 553 -4.78 15.88 -7.50
CA PRO A 553 -6.15 15.51 -7.83
C PRO A 553 -6.64 14.40 -6.89
N GLU A 554 -7.60 14.71 -6.03
CA GLU A 554 -8.31 13.73 -5.20
C GLU A 554 -9.53 13.20 -5.95
N GLU A 555 -9.56 11.91 -6.27
CA GLU A 555 -10.64 11.30 -7.02
C GLU A 555 -11.94 11.24 -6.18
N LYS A 556 -13.03 11.78 -6.71
CA LYS A 556 -14.36 11.82 -6.05
C LYS A 556 -15.36 10.82 -6.63
N GLY A 557 -15.07 10.27 -7.80
CA GLY A 557 -15.85 9.22 -8.42
C GLY A 557 -16.05 9.43 -9.92
N THR A 558 -16.90 8.60 -10.50
CA THR A 558 -17.24 8.60 -11.92
C THR A 558 -18.71 8.91 -12.13
N LEU A 559 -19.02 9.54 -13.27
CA LEU A 559 -20.39 9.81 -13.71
C LEU A 559 -20.53 9.43 -15.19
N ASP A 560 -21.65 8.79 -15.52
CA ASP A 560 -22.04 8.50 -16.89
C ASP A 560 -23.13 9.49 -17.34
N LEU A 561 -22.90 10.18 -18.44
CA LEU A 561 -23.82 11.11 -19.07
C LEU A 561 -24.24 10.56 -20.44
N GLU A 562 -25.54 10.54 -20.72
CA GLU A 562 -26.07 10.12 -22.02
C GLU A 562 -26.23 11.33 -22.94
N ILE A 563 -25.87 11.14 -24.21
CA ILE A 563 -25.94 12.13 -25.28
C ILE A 563 -26.78 11.54 -26.39
N THR A 564 -27.88 12.20 -26.75
CA THR A 564 -28.73 11.72 -27.86
C THR A 564 -28.00 11.89 -29.20
N ALA A 565 -28.46 11.17 -30.24
CA ALA A 565 -27.91 11.33 -31.59
C ALA A 565 -28.08 12.79 -32.10
N GLU A 566 -29.21 13.42 -31.80
CA GLU A 566 -29.50 14.82 -32.16
C GLU A 566 -28.54 15.79 -31.46
N GLN A 567 -28.33 15.59 -30.16
CA GLN A 567 -27.38 16.37 -29.35
C GLN A 567 -25.94 16.23 -29.86
N MET A 568 -25.54 15.02 -30.26
CA MET A 568 -24.22 14.79 -30.86
C MET A 568 -24.09 15.52 -32.19
N ALA A 569 -25.13 15.49 -33.04
CA ALA A 569 -25.14 16.22 -34.31
C ALA A 569 -25.04 17.74 -34.10
N GLU A 570 -25.74 18.28 -33.09
CA GLU A 570 -25.66 19.69 -32.70
C GLU A 570 -24.25 20.06 -32.22
N ALA A 571 -23.64 19.24 -31.37
CA ALA A 571 -22.28 19.47 -30.86
C ALA A 571 -21.26 19.53 -32.01
N LEU A 572 -21.41 18.69 -33.02
CA LEU A 572 -20.53 18.68 -34.19
C LEU A 572 -20.75 19.88 -35.11
N ALA A 573 -22.01 20.28 -35.32
CA ALA A 573 -22.34 21.48 -36.08
C ALA A 573 -21.78 22.73 -35.40
N ALA A 574 -21.85 22.81 -34.07
CA ALA A 574 -21.27 23.89 -33.29
C ALA A 574 -19.73 23.87 -33.35
N GLU A 575 -19.07 22.71 -33.23
CA GLU A 575 -17.61 22.62 -33.30
C GLU A 575 -17.08 23.12 -34.64
N ASN A 576 -17.73 22.77 -35.75
CA ASN A 576 -17.35 23.23 -37.09
C ASN A 576 -17.51 24.75 -37.28
N LYS A 577 -18.42 25.39 -36.54
CA LYS A 577 -18.58 26.86 -36.53
C LYS A 577 -17.55 27.54 -35.64
N LEU A 578 -17.13 26.88 -34.56
CA LEU A 578 -16.23 27.42 -33.55
C LEU A 578 -14.76 27.22 -33.91
N ARG A 579 -14.42 26.31 -34.84
CA ARG A 579 -13.06 26.25 -35.38
C ARG A 579 -12.80 27.49 -36.24
N PRO A 580 -11.81 28.32 -35.90
CA PRO A 580 -11.27 29.24 -36.90
C PRO A 580 -10.73 28.39 -38.04
N ILE A 581 -10.90 28.88 -39.27
CA ILE A 581 -10.24 28.33 -40.45
C ILE A 581 -8.73 28.53 -40.25
N SER A 582 -8.08 27.63 -39.51
CA SER A 582 -6.62 27.54 -39.44
C SER A 582 -6.18 26.91 -40.75
N ARG A 583 -5.80 27.78 -41.70
CA ARG A 583 -5.01 27.41 -42.87
C ARG A 583 -3.54 27.32 -42.49
#